data_AF-A0A7X8JX99-F1
#
_entry.id   AF-A0A7X8JX99-F1
#
_cell.length_a   1.000
_cell.length_b   1.000
_cell.length_c   1.000
_cell.angle_alpha   90.00
_cell.angle_beta   90.00
_cell.angle_gamma   90.00
#
_symmetry.space_group_name_H-M   'P 1'
#
loop_
_entity.id
_entity.type
_entity.pdbx_description
1 polymer ?
#
loop_
_entity_poly.entity_id
_entity_poly.type
_entity_poly.pdbx_seq_one_letter_code
_entity_poly.pdbx_strand_id
1 'polypeptide(L)'
;MQIIKVLSGPIIGAIIGLFTNYIAVVMLFRPRNAIKIGKYTLPFTPGMVPKRKTDLAKAVGRTVGNSLFGENEVKSIFASEEMKNTFVDGVMNLINEKVSEDTTAKSMLSEILGEESYLEKRDNLAHILADRIVQGLLNMDVGKIITDRGVEVVKKKLSNPMLSFLVNEKTIKSIADPIGEQINEYIRSEGIDKIESFLSSEVSELENRQINSLFNNKEAVMLKIQSKLGDLYTSFVNSNVESFVKRFRISEIVEEKISNMSNESIEKLTLSVMENELGMIVKLGGVIGFLIGFFNTLI
;
A
#
# COMPACT_ATOMS: atom_id res chain seq x y z
N MET A 1 -9.93 39.10 73.60
CA MET A 1 -8.83 38.11 73.73
C MET A 1 -9.29 36.64 73.66
N GLN A 2 -10.57 36.32 73.92
CA GLN A 2 -11.08 34.93 73.84
C GLN A 2 -11.39 34.45 72.41
N ILE A 3 -11.93 35.30 71.54
CA ILE A 3 -12.22 34.95 70.12
C ILE A 3 -10.96 34.51 69.36
N ILE A 4 -9.84 35.19 69.61
CA ILE A 4 -8.54 34.88 68.99
C ILE A 4 -8.06 33.47 69.39
N LYS A 5 -8.31 33.04 70.63
CA LYS A 5 -7.93 31.70 71.11
C LYS A 5 -8.81 30.59 70.54
N VAL A 6 -10.09 30.87 70.28
CA VAL A 6 -11.04 29.87 69.73
C VAL A 6 -10.84 29.68 68.23
N LEU A 7 -10.49 30.75 67.49
CA LEU A 7 -10.23 30.67 66.05
C LEU A 7 -8.82 30.20 65.69
N SER A 8 -7.84 30.26 66.61
CA SER A 8 -6.46 29.87 66.29
C SER A 8 -6.33 28.38 65.95
N GLY A 9 -7.05 27.49 66.63
CA GLY A 9 -7.02 26.05 66.37
C GLY A 9 -7.49 25.67 64.95
N PRO A 10 -8.72 26.04 64.54
CA PRO A 10 -9.21 25.81 63.18
C PRO A 10 -8.32 26.42 62.10
N ILE A 11 -7.82 27.64 62.28
CA ILE A 11 -6.99 28.32 61.28
C ILE A 11 -5.64 27.60 61.12
N ILE A 12 -4.98 27.25 62.23
CA ILE A 12 -3.71 26.51 62.20
C ILE A 12 -3.94 25.13 61.57
N GLY A 13 -5.01 24.44 61.95
CA GLY A 13 -5.38 23.16 61.36
C GLY A 13 -5.62 23.25 59.84
N ALA A 14 -6.32 24.28 59.39
CA ALA A 14 -6.56 24.54 57.96
C ALA A 14 -5.25 24.81 57.19
N ILE A 15 -4.34 25.62 57.77
CA ILE A 15 -3.04 25.92 57.16
C ILE A 15 -2.19 24.66 57.06
N ILE A 16 -2.12 23.85 58.12
CA ILE A 16 -1.39 22.58 58.10
C ILE A 16 -2.00 21.64 57.06
N GLY A 17 -3.33 21.52 57.01
CA GLY A 17 -4.04 20.69 56.04
C GLY A 17 -3.79 21.09 54.59
N LEU A 18 -3.82 22.40 54.29
CA LEU A 18 -3.48 22.92 52.96
C LEU A 18 -2.01 22.65 52.62
N PHE A 19 -1.09 22.92 53.54
CA PHE A 19 0.34 22.79 53.32
C PHE A 19 0.76 21.33 53.12
N THR A 20 0.30 20.42 53.98
CA THR A 20 0.64 18.99 53.90
C THR A 20 0.07 18.35 52.63
N ASN A 21 -1.19 18.63 52.26
CA ASN A 21 -1.74 18.10 51.01
C ASN A 21 -1.09 18.72 49.77
N TYR A 22 -0.74 20.02 49.81
CA TYR A 22 0.01 20.65 48.72
C TYR A 22 1.36 19.95 48.50
N ILE A 23 2.11 19.68 49.56
CA ILE A 23 3.38 18.93 49.48
C ILE A 23 3.14 17.52 48.94
N ALA A 24 2.12 16.81 49.42
CA ALA A 24 1.80 15.47 48.95
C ALA A 24 1.53 15.42 47.44
N VAL A 25 0.75 16.39 46.93
CA VAL A 25 0.49 16.53 45.50
C VAL A 25 1.78 16.84 44.74
N VAL A 26 2.60 17.78 45.21
CA VAL A 26 3.89 18.11 44.57
C VAL A 26 4.83 16.89 44.55
N MET A 27 4.83 16.08 45.62
CA MET A 27 5.64 14.86 45.75
C MET A 27 5.25 13.74 44.79
N LEU A 28 4.02 13.74 44.24
CA LEU A 28 3.64 12.80 43.19
C LEU A 28 4.45 13.02 41.91
N PHE A 29 4.82 14.28 41.62
CA PHE A 29 5.48 14.67 40.37
C PHE A 29 6.96 14.95 40.53
N ARG A 30 7.36 15.54 41.66
CA ARG A 30 8.75 15.96 41.94
C ARG A 30 9.28 15.27 43.19
N PRO A 31 10.58 14.91 43.24
CA PRO A 31 11.61 15.18 42.24
C PRO A 31 11.52 14.27 41.01
N ARG A 32 11.87 14.82 39.84
CA ARG A 32 11.76 14.13 38.55
C ARG A 32 12.69 12.92 38.42
N ASN A 33 13.81 12.92 39.14
CA ASN A 33 14.83 11.89 39.11
C ASN A 33 15.07 11.36 40.54
N ALA A 34 15.56 10.12 40.63
CA ALA A 34 15.97 9.53 41.90
C ALA A 34 17.12 10.35 42.53
N ILE A 35 16.97 10.75 43.79
CA ILE A 35 18.02 11.45 44.52
C ILE A 35 18.80 10.41 45.32
N LYS A 36 20.12 10.32 45.09
CA LYS A 36 21.01 9.39 45.80
C LYS A 36 21.84 10.14 46.83
N ILE A 37 21.89 9.62 48.06
CA ILE A 37 22.76 10.09 49.13
C ILE A 37 23.71 8.92 49.49
N GLY A 38 24.95 9.00 49.01
CA GLY A 38 25.91 7.90 49.13
C GLY A 38 25.41 6.64 48.43
N LYS A 39 25.23 5.54 49.18
CA LYS A 39 24.72 4.26 48.67
C LYS A 39 23.19 4.11 48.73
N TYR A 40 22.48 5.06 49.35
CA TYR A 40 21.04 4.98 49.57
C TYR A 40 20.27 5.94 48.66
N THR A 41 19.14 5.49 48.12
CA THR A 41 18.20 6.35 47.38
C THR A 41 17.19 6.92 48.36
N LEU A 42 16.95 8.24 48.31
CA LEU A 42 16.00 8.90 49.22
C LEU A 42 14.58 8.34 48.99
N PRO A 43 13.84 7.96 50.05
CA PRO A 43 12.47 7.49 49.92
C PRO A 43 11.61 8.57 49.25
N PHE A 44 10.61 8.14 48.48
CA PHE A 44 9.74 9.03 47.68
C PHE A 44 10.48 9.83 46.58
N THR A 45 11.67 9.38 46.16
CA THR A 45 12.37 9.90 44.97
C THR A 45 12.69 8.76 43.99
N PRO A 46 12.36 8.88 42.68
CA PRO A 46 11.60 9.97 42.08
C PRO A 46 10.14 9.98 42.55
N GLY A 47 9.41 11.05 42.22
CA GLY A 47 7.96 11.12 42.46
C GLY A 47 7.21 9.91 41.87
N MET A 48 6.02 9.65 42.41
CA MET A 48 5.21 8.48 42.05
C MET A 48 4.90 8.37 40.55
N VAL A 49 4.62 9.49 39.87
CA VAL A 49 4.27 9.53 38.45
C VAL A 49 5.49 9.22 37.56
N PRO A 50 6.65 9.89 37.69
CA PRO A 50 7.87 9.49 36.98
C PRO A 50 8.26 8.02 37.21
N LYS A 51 8.05 7.51 38.44
CA LYS A 51 8.36 6.12 38.81
C LYS A 51 7.51 5.09 38.04
N ARG A 52 6.24 5.41 37.74
CA ARG A 52 5.30 4.54 37.03
C ARG A 52 5.21 4.82 35.53
N LYS A 53 6.10 5.62 34.96
CA LYS A 53 6.09 5.97 33.53
C LYS A 53 6.02 4.75 32.61
N THR A 54 6.80 3.70 32.89
CA THR A 54 6.80 2.47 32.08
C THR A 54 5.49 1.70 32.18
N ASP A 55 4.85 1.67 33.36
CA ASP A 55 3.54 1.03 33.54
C ASP A 55 2.46 1.78 32.75
N LEU A 56 2.49 3.11 32.79
CA LEU A 56 1.61 3.97 32.00
C LEU A 56 1.83 3.75 30.51
N ALA A 57 3.09 3.68 30.07
CA ALA A 57 3.44 3.41 28.67
C ALA A 57 2.85 2.08 28.18
N LYS A 58 2.98 1.01 28.98
CA LYS A 58 2.40 -0.31 28.68
C LYS A 58 0.87 -0.26 28.60
N ALA A 59 0.23 0.39 29.56
CA ALA A 59 -1.23 0.46 29.63
C ALA A 59 -1.80 1.25 28.44
N VAL A 60 -1.23 2.42 28.15
CA VAL A 60 -1.64 3.26 27.03
C VAL A 60 -1.33 2.59 25.70
N GLY A 61 -0.13 2.03 25.54
CA GLY A 61 0.29 1.33 24.32
C GLY A 61 -0.64 0.17 23.98
N ARG A 62 -0.93 -0.72 24.94
CA ARG A 62 -1.89 -1.81 24.74
C ARG A 62 -3.30 -1.33 24.37
N THR A 63 -3.78 -0.29 25.04
CA THR A 63 -5.13 0.22 24.80
C THR A 63 -5.24 0.82 23.40
N VAL A 64 -4.30 1.68 23.02
CA VAL A 64 -4.28 2.34 21.70
C VAL A 64 -4.06 1.33 20.58
N GLY A 65 -3.06 0.46 20.70
CA GLY A 65 -2.73 -0.49 19.63
C GLY A 65 -3.80 -1.57 19.44
N ASN A 66 -4.47 -2.02 20.50
CA ASN A 66 -5.49 -3.06 20.36
C ASN A 66 -6.89 -2.49 20.07
N SER A 67 -7.23 -1.29 20.56
CA SER A 67 -8.61 -0.79 20.51
C SER A 67 -8.84 0.32 19.50
N LEU A 68 -7.81 1.10 19.13
CA LEU A 68 -7.94 2.20 18.17
C LEU A 68 -7.35 1.87 16.81
N PHE A 69 -6.26 1.09 16.79
CA PHE A 69 -5.59 0.66 15.57
C PHE A 69 -5.49 -0.86 15.47
N GLY A 70 -6.52 -1.54 15.96
CA GLY A 70 -6.68 -2.97 15.79
C GLY A 70 -6.81 -3.37 14.33
N GLU A 71 -6.61 -4.65 14.06
CA GLU A 71 -6.62 -5.20 12.70
C GLU A 71 -7.93 -4.92 11.96
N ASN A 72 -9.06 -5.08 12.65
CA ASN A 72 -10.39 -4.89 12.08
C ASN A 72 -10.68 -3.41 11.82
N GLU A 73 -10.33 -2.54 12.75
CA GLU A 73 -10.53 -1.10 12.65
C GLU A 73 -9.75 -0.55 11.46
N VAL A 74 -8.45 -0.88 11.37
CA VAL A 74 -7.60 -0.45 10.26
C VAL A 74 -8.10 -1.03 8.94
N LYS A 75 -8.46 -2.33 8.90
CA LYS A 75 -9.02 -2.94 7.69
C LYS A 75 -10.31 -2.26 7.25
N SER A 76 -11.19 -1.89 8.17
CA SER A 76 -12.44 -1.19 7.85
C SER A 76 -12.21 0.20 7.25
N ILE A 77 -11.18 0.93 7.73
CA ILE A 77 -10.80 2.24 7.20
C ILE A 77 -10.27 2.07 5.76
N PHE A 78 -9.33 1.15 5.53
CA PHE A 78 -8.78 0.90 4.20
C PHE A 78 -9.78 0.24 3.24
N ALA A 79 -10.75 -0.53 3.74
CA ALA A 79 -11.80 -1.13 2.92
C ALA A 79 -12.98 -0.18 2.64
N SER A 80 -12.97 1.03 3.19
CA SER A 80 -14.03 2.01 2.97
C SER A 80 -14.09 2.44 1.51
N GLU A 81 -15.31 2.70 1.02
CA GLU A 81 -15.51 3.22 -0.34
C GLU A 81 -14.84 4.59 -0.53
N GLU A 82 -14.77 5.41 0.50
CA GLU A 82 -14.07 6.70 0.46
C GLU A 82 -12.57 6.53 0.19
N MET A 83 -11.91 5.61 0.92
CA MET A 83 -10.49 5.37 0.72
C MET A 83 -10.20 4.73 -0.64
N LYS A 84 -11.06 3.80 -1.07
CA LYS A 84 -10.99 3.19 -2.39
C LYS A 84 -11.12 4.24 -3.50
N ASN A 85 -12.14 5.10 -3.43
CA ASN A 85 -12.37 6.13 -4.44
C ASN A 85 -11.22 7.14 -4.47
N THR A 86 -10.73 7.57 -3.30
CA THR A 86 -9.56 8.46 -3.20
C THR A 86 -8.32 7.85 -3.86
N PHE A 87 -8.06 6.55 -3.63
CA PHE A 87 -6.96 5.84 -4.27
C PHE A 87 -7.16 5.75 -5.78
N VAL A 88 -8.33 5.32 -6.22
CA VAL A 88 -8.65 5.14 -7.64
C VAL A 88 -8.55 6.47 -8.39
N ASP A 89 -9.16 7.53 -7.86
CA ASP A 89 -9.13 8.87 -8.46
C ASP A 89 -7.70 9.43 -8.49
N GLY A 90 -6.92 9.22 -7.42
CA GLY A 90 -5.51 9.60 -7.38
C GLY A 90 -4.69 8.91 -8.49
N VAL A 91 -4.85 7.60 -8.67
CA VAL A 91 -4.17 6.85 -9.74
C VAL A 91 -4.67 7.28 -11.12
N MET A 92 -5.97 7.49 -11.29
CA MET A 92 -6.56 7.94 -12.55
C MET A 92 -6.05 9.33 -12.96
N ASN A 93 -5.87 10.24 -12.00
CA ASN A 93 -5.29 11.55 -12.25
C ASN A 93 -3.83 11.45 -12.72
N LEU A 94 -3.02 10.59 -12.11
CA LEU A 94 -1.65 10.34 -12.55
C LEU A 94 -1.60 9.75 -13.96
N ILE A 95 -2.52 8.82 -14.29
CA ILE A 95 -2.64 8.27 -15.64
C ILE A 95 -3.01 9.38 -16.63
N ASN A 96 -4.01 10.21 -16.31
CA ASN A 96 -4.45 11.29 -17.20
C ASN A 96 -3.37 12.38 -17.40
N GLU A 97 -2.58 12.69 -16.37
CA GLU A 97 -1.47 13.66 -16.46
C GLU A 97 -0.34 13.13 -17.35
N LYS A 98 -0.01 11.83 -17.24
CA LYS A 98 1.04 11.20 -18.05
C LYS A 98 0.59 10.85 -19.47
N VAL A 99 -0.70 10.62 -19.67
CA VAL A 99 -1.29 10.35 -20.99
C VAL A 99 -1.71 11.68 -21.61
N SER A 100 -0.71 12.43 -22.09
CA SER A 100 -0.93 13.62 -22.91
C SER A 100 -1.36 13.23 -24.33
N GLU A 101 -1.71 14.20 -25.17
CA GLU A 101 -2.08 13.92 -26.57
C GLU A 101 -0.93 13.26 -27.35
N ASP A 102 0.32 13.57 -26.99
CA ASP A 102 1.53 13.12 -27.69
C ASP A 102 2.16 11.84 -27.10
N THR A 103 1.67 11.32 -25.97
CA THR A 103 2.25 10.14 -25.34
C THR A 103 2.10 8.91 -26.25
N THR A 104 3.22 8.28 -26.61
CA THR A 104 3.25 7.03 -27.39
C THR A 104 3.21 5.81 -26.47
N ALA A 105 2.76 4.66 -27.01
CA ALA A 105 2.76 3.41 -26.26
C ALA A 105 4.18 3.00 -25.83
N LYS A 106 5.17 3.21 -26.71
CA LYS A 106 6.59 2.99 -26.40
C LYS A 106 7.05 3.82 -25.21
N SER A 107 6.83 5.14 -25.25
CA SER A 107 7.28 6.04 -24.17
C SER A 107 6.67 5.64 -22.83
N MET A 108 5.36 5.34 -22.83
CA MET A 108 4.65 4.95 -21.61
C MET A 108 5.14 3.60 -21.06
N LEU A 109 5.27 2.59 -21.91
CA LEU A 109 5.69 1.26 -21.49
C LEU A 109 7.17 1.23 -21.06
N SER A 110 8.04 1.95 -21.77
CA SER A 110 9.45 2.11 -21.39
C SER A 110 9.61 2.83 -20.05
N GLU A 111 8.81 3.86 -19.76
CA GLU A 111 8.88 4.56 -18.47
C GLU A 111 8.42 3.66 -17.31
N ILE A 112 7.41 2.81 -17.53
CA ILE A 112 6.87 1.90 -16.49
C ILE A 112 7.79 0.69 -16.26
N LEU A 113 8.33 0.10 -17.32
CA LEU A 113 9.07 -1.16 -17.27
C LEU A 113 10.60 -0.96 -17.20
N GLY A 114 11.08 0.22 -17.58
CA GLY A 114 12.48 0.45 -17.93
C GLY A 114 12.77 0.07 -19.38
N GLU A 115 13.66 0.81 -20.06
CA GLU A 115 13.94 0.61 -21.50
C GLU A 115 14.44 -0.80 -21.82
N GLU A 116 15.34 -1.35 -21.01
CA GLU A 116 15.89 -2.69 -21.23
C GLU A 116 14.81 -3.77 -21.13
N SER A 117 14.01 -3.76 -20.06
CA SER A 117 12.93 -4.74 -19.87
C SER A 117 11.82 -4.57 -20.91
N TYR A 118 11.58 -3.34 -21.36
CA TYR A 118 10.65 -3.07 -22.45
C TYR A 118 11.10 -3.74 -23.76
N LEU A 119 12.35 -3.49 -24.17
CA LEU A 119 12.89 -4.05 -25.42
C LEU A 119 12.90 -5.58 -25.38
N GLU A 120 13.33 -6.16 -24.25
CA GLU A 120 13.31 -7.62 -24.05
C GLU A 120 11.89 -8.19 -24.22
N LYS A 121 10.89 -7.58 -23.55
CA LYS A 121 9.48 -8.04 -23.65
C LYS A 121 8.89 -7.83 -25.03
N ARG A 122 9.25 -6.75 -25.72
CA ARG A 122 8.83 -6.45 -27.09
C ARG A 122 9.33 -7.54 -28.04
N ASP A 123 10.61 -7.88 -27.96
CA ASP A 123 11.23 -8.85 -28.84
C ASP A 123 10.70 -10.26 -28.54
N ASN A 124 10.56 -10.62 -27.26
CA ASN A 124 9.92 -11.87 -26.84
C ASN A 124 8.48 -12.00 -27.36
N LEU A 125 7.71 -10.90 -27.36
CA LEU A 125 6.35 -10.90 -27.90
C LEU A 125 6.36 -11.14 -29.42
N ALA A 126 7.27 -10.49 -30.15
CA ALA A 126 7.42 -10.70 -31.58
C ALA A 126 7.75 -12.16 -31.90
N HIS A 127 8.67 -12.77 -31.14
CA HIS A 127 9.03 -14.19 -31.28
C HIS A 127 7.85 -15.13 -31.01
N ILE A 128 7.12 -14.94 -29.89
CA ILE A 128 5.95 -15.76 -29.54
C ILE A 128 4.87 -15.67 -30.61
N LEU A 129 4.64 -14.48 -31.16
CA LEU A 129 3.68 -14.27 -32.25
C LEU A 129 4.17 -14.92 -33.55
N ALA A 130 5.46 -14.82 -33.87
CA ALA A 130 6.05 -15.43 -35.05
C ALA A 130 5.91 -16.96 -35.02
N ASP A 131 6.28 -17.60 -33.91
CA ASP A 131 6.09 -19.04 -33.73
C ASP A 131 4.62 -19.42 -33.88
N ARG A 132 3.70 -18.71 -33.20
CA ARG A 132 2.27 -19.01 -33.31
C ARG A 132 1.73 -18.88 -34.74
N ILE A 133 2.21 -17.90 -35.52
CA ILE A 133 1.85 -17.74 -36.93
C ILE A 133 2.42 -18.90 -37.75
N VAL A 134 3.71 -19.24 -37.59
CA VAL A 134 4.34 -20.37 -38.28
C VAL A 134 3.61 -21.68 -38.02
N GLN A 135 3.32 -21.98 -36.74
CA GLN A 135 2.53 -23.16 -36.38
C GLN A 135 1.14 -23.13 -37.01
N GLY A 136 0.49 -21.96 -37.04
CA GLY A 136 -0.78 -21.76 -37.75
C GLY A 136 -0.70 -22.10 -39.24
N LEU A 137 0.33 -21.60 -39.93
CA LEU A 137 0.57 -21.86 -41.35
C LEU A 137 0.85 -23.34 -41.64
N LEU A 138 1.64 -23.99 -40.78
CA LEU A 138 1.92 -25.44 -40.90
C LEU A 138 0.67 -26.28 -40.63
N ASN A 139 -0.12 -25.93 -39.61
CA ASN A 139 -1.37 -26.63 -39.29
C ASN A 139 -2.44 -26.48 -40.38
N MET A 140 -2.45 -25.35 -41.08
CA MET A 140 -3.32 -25.14 -42.24
C MET A 140 -2.82 -25.88 -43.49
N ASP A 141 -1.60 -26.42 -43.48
CA ASP A 141 -0.93 -27.03 -44.63
C ASP A 141 -0.95 -26.09 -45.85
N VAL A 142 -0.40 -24.89 -45.65
CA VAL A 142 -0.36 -23.85 -46.69
C VAL A 142 0.33 -24.34 -47.96
N GLY A 143 1.36 -25.19 -47.85
CA GLY A 143 2.00 -25.85 -48.99
C GLY A 143 1.01 -26.65 -49.84
N LYS A 144 0.16 -27.46 -49.20
CA LYS A 144 -0.90 -28.21 -49.90
C LYS A 144 -1.98 -27.31 -50.49
N ILE A 145 -2.42 -26.28 -49.76
CA ILE A 145 -3.43 -25.33 -50.27
C ILE A 145 -2.93 -24.63 -51.55
N ILE A 146 -1.69 -24.16 -51.54
CA ILE A 146 -1.08 -23.48 -52.69
C ILE A 146 -0.96 -24.43 -53.87
N THR A 147 -0.53 -25.66 -53.64
CA THR A 147 -0.30 -26.66 -54.70
C THR A 147 -1.60 -27.19 -55.29
N ASP A 148 -2.62 -27.47 -54.47
CA ASP A 148 -3.97 -27.83 -54.93
C ASP A 148 -4.53 -26.74 -55.86
N ARG A 149 -4.42 -25.46 -55.48
CA ARG A 149 -4.86 -24.34 -56.33
C ARG A 149 -3.97 -24.16 -57.57
N GLY A 150 -2.67 -24.39 -57.43
CA GLY A 150 -1.71 -24.35 -58.53
C GLY A 150 -2.05 -25.37 -59.62
N VAL A 151 -2.43 -26.60 -59.22
CA VAL A 151 -2.86 -27.66 -60.14
C VAL A 151 -4.06 -27.21 -60.97
N GLU A 152 -5.07 -26.60 -60.34
CA GLU A 152 -6.25 -26.08 -61.03
C GLU A 152 -5.91 -24.99 -62.05
N VAL A 153 -5.03 -24.04 -61.68
CA VAL A 153 -4.61 -22.94 -62.55
C VAL A 153 -3.84 -23.46 -63.77
N VAL A 154 -2.92 -24.40 -63.56
CA VAL A 154 -2.14 -25.02 -64.64
C VAL A 154 -3.06 -25.78 -65.58
N LYS A 155 -4.00 -26.57 -65.05
CA LYS A 155 -5.01 -27.31 -65.83
C LYS A 155 -5.87 -26.36 -66.68
N LYS A 156 -6.29 -25.22 -66.13
CA LYS A 156 -7.10 -24.21 -66.84
C LYS A 156 -6.32 -23.46 -67.93
N LYS A 157 -5.01 -23.28 -67.78
CA LYS A 157 -4.16 -22.63 -68.80
C LYS A 157 -3.74 -23.60 -69.91
N LEU A 158 -3.62 -24.89 -69.62
CA LEU A 158 -3.23 -25.93 -70.58
C LEU A 158 -4.44 -26.56 -71.28
N SER A 159 -5.30 -25.72 -71.86
CA SER A 159 -6.53 -26.14 -72.56
C SER A 159 -6.30 -26.74 -73.94
N ASN A 160 -5.05 -26.82 -74.43
CA ASN A 160 -4.74 -27.39 -75.72
C ASN A 160 -4.80 -28.94 -75.65
N PRO A 161 -5.58 -29.63 -76.51
CA PRO A 161 -5.72 -31.08 -76.50
C PRO A 161 -4.40 -31.86 -76.52
N MET A 162 -3.40 -31.38 -77.27
CA MET A 162 -2.09 -32.04 -77.37
C MET A 162 -1.29 -31.92 -76.07
N LEU A 163 -1.34 -30.76 -75.41
CA LEU A 163 -0.63 -30.52 -74.15
C LEU A 163 -1.34 -31.16 -72.95
N SER A 164 -2.67 -31.23 -72.97
CA SER A 164 -3.46 -31.87 -71.91
C SER A 164 -3.21 -33.38 -71.82
N PHE A 165 -2.86 -34.03 -72.94
CA PHE A 165 -2.46 -35.44 -72.95
C PHE A 165 -1.10 -35.67 -72.27
N LEU A 166 -0.14 -34.76 -72.46
CA LEU A 166 1.21 -34.84 -71.87
C LEU A 166 1.23 -34.36 -70.40
N VAL A 167 0.47 -33.32 -70.10
CA VAL A 167 0.41 -32.67 -68.78
C VAL A 167 -0.97 -32.92 -68.18
N ASN A 168 -1.19 -34.18 -67.80
CA ASN A 168 -2.39 -34.61 -67.09
C ASN A 168 -2.28 -34.30 -65.58
N GLU A 169 -3.38 -34.46 -64.85
CA GLU A 169 -3.46 -34.14 -63.42
C GLU A 169 -2.43 -34.90 -62.57
N LYS A 170 -2.12 -36.15 -62.94
CA LYS A 170 -1.12 -36.97 -62.24
C LYS A 170 0.29 -36.40 -62.42
N THR A 171 0.64 -35.98 -63.63
CA THR A 171 1.93 -35.32 -63.92
C THR A 171 2.04 -34.01 -63.15
N ILE A 172 0.97 -33.20 -63.13
CA ILE A 172 0.96 -31.93 -62.40
C ILE A 172 1.13 -32.17 -60.90
N LYS A 173 0.37 -33.11 -60.31
CA LYS A 173 0.49 -33.46 -58.88
C LYS A 173 1.88 -33.97 -58.52
N SER A 174 2.50 -34.80 -59.36
CA SER A 174 3.86 -35.31 -59.11
C SER A 174 4.94 -34.23 -58.99
N ILE A 175 4.69 -33.04 -59.53
CA ILE A 175 5.57 -31.86 -59.39
C ILE A 175 5.06 -30.95 -58.28
N ALA A 176 3.75 -30.82 -58.13
CA ALA A 176 3.13 -29.94 -57.15
C ALA A 176 3.36 -30.44 -55.71
N ASP A 177 3.18 -31.74 -55.44
CA ASP A 177 3.29 -32.28 -54.07
C ASP A 177 4.69 -32.02 -53.45
N PRO A 178 5.83 -32.29 -54.14
CA PRO A 178 7.16 -31.93 -53.62
C PRO A 178 7.36 -30.42 -53.40
N ILE A 179 6.74 -29.57 -54.23
CA ILE A 179 6.78 -28.11 -54.03
C ILE A 179 6.04 -27.74 -52.75
N GLY A 180 4.89 -28.37 -52.49
CA GLY A 180 4.11 -28.16 -51.27
C GLY A 180 4.89 -28.57 -50.02
N GLU A 181 5.53 -29.73 -50.06
CA GLU A 181 6.44 -30.19 -49.00
C GLU A 181 7.59 -29.21 -48.77
N GLN A 182 8.23 -28.72 -49.83
CA GLN A 182 9.31 -27.73 -49.68
C GLN A 182 8.83 -26.38 -49.14
N ILE A 183 7.63 -25.93 -49.51
CA ILE A 183 7.05 -24.71 -48.94
C ILE A 183 6.86 -24.90 -47.43
N ASN A 184 6.28 -26.03 -47.02
CA ASN A 184 6.08 -26.33 -45.60
C ASN A 184 7.41 -26.46 -44.85
N GLU A 185 8.43 -27.06 -45.47
CA GLU A 185 9.77 -27.13 -44.87
C GLU A 185 10.42 -25.75 -44.75
N TYR A 186 10.28 -24.88 -45.76
CA TYR A 186 10.77 -23.50 -45.70
C TYR A 186 10.08 -22.70 -44.58
N ILE A 187 8.76 -22.84 -44.44
CA ILE A 187 8.01 -22.24 -43.33
C ILE A 187 8.53 -22.76 -41.98
N ARG A 188 8.86 -24.05 -41.88
CA ARG A 188 9.37 -24.66 -40.66
C ARG A 188 10.79 -24.20 -40.31
N SER A 189 11.68 -24.10 -41.30
CA SER A 189 13.11 -23.81 -41.07
C SER A 189 13.42 -22.32 -40.99
N GLU A 190 12.74 -21.49 -41.77
CA GLU A 190 13.03 -20.04 -41.87
C GLU A 190 11.82 -19.15 -41.53
N GLY A 191 10.63 -19.71 -41.37
CA GLY A 191 9.41 -18.92 -41.19
C GLY A 191 9.43 -18.07 -39.93
N ILE A 192 10.01 -18.56 -38.83
CA ILE A 192 10.05 -17.81 -37.55
C ILE A 192 10.87 -16.53 -37.75
N ASP A 193 12.13 -16.64 -38.19
CA ASP A 193 13.02 -15.49 -38.36
C ASP A 193 12.43 -14.44 -39.32
N LYS A 194 11.83 -14.88 -40.43
CA LYS A 194 11.22 -13.98 -41.42
C LYS A 194 10.00 -13.26 -40.87
N ILE A 195 9.12 -13.97 -40.18
CA ILE A 195 7.90 -13.41 -39.61
C ILE A 195 8.24 -12.52 -38.42
N GLU A 196 9.20 -12.91 -37.58
CA GLU A 196 9.66 -12.14 -36.43
C GLU A 196 10.27 -10.80 -36.86
N SER A 197 11.09 -10.80 -37.92
CA SER A 197 11.65 -9.57 -38.51
C SER A 197 10.55 -8.62 -38.98
N PHE A 198 9.53 -9.14 -39.68
CA PHE A 198 8.37 -8.37 -40.10
C PHE A 198 7.54 -7.84 -38.92
N LEU A 199 7.22 -8.70 -37.94
CA LEU A 199 6.46 -8.31 -36.75
C LEU A 199 7.20 -7.25 -35.93
N SER A 200 8.52 -7.33 -35.81
CA SER A 200 9.33 -6.34 -35.09
C SER A 200 9.22 -4.95 -35.71
N SER A 201 9.18 -4.86 -37.05
CA SER A 201 8.93 -3.59 -37.75
C SER A 201 7.50 -3.07 -37.53
N GLU A 202 6.50 -3.93 -37.65
CA GLU A 202 5.09 -3.55 -37.42
C GLU A 202 4.83 -3.10 -35.98
N VAL A 203 5.37 -3.83 -34.99
CA VAL A 203 5.30 -3.44 -33.58
C VAL A 203 5.99 -2.10 -33.36
N SER A 204 7.14 -1.87 -34.01
CA SER A 204 7.85 -0.59 -33.95
C SER A 204 7.03 0.56 -34.54
N GLU A 205 6.26 0.34 -35.61
CA GLU A 205 5.36 1.37 -36.12
C GLU A 205 4.19 1.64 -35.19
N LEU A 206 3.57 0.59 -34.65
CA LEU A 206 2.42 0.69 -33.75
C LEU A 206 2.78 1.34 -32.41
N GLU A 207 3.92 0.99 -31.82
CA GLU A 207 4.36 1.50 -30.51
C GLU A 207 4.67 3.01 -30.54
N ASN A 208 5.05 3.53 -31.71
CA ASN A 208 5.37 4.94 -31.93
C ASN A 208 4.13 5.79 -32.24
N ARG A 209 2.94 5.19 -32.39
CA ARG A 209 1.68 5.94 -32.51
C ARG A 209 1.27 6.51 -31.15
N GLN A 210 0.58 7.64 -31.19
CA GLN A 210 -0.03 8.23 -29.99
C GLN A 210 -1.03 7.24 -29.39
N ILE A 211 -0.94 7.01 -28.09
CA ILE A 211 -1.74 6.00 -27.39
C ILE A 211 -3.26 6.29 -27.48
N ASN A 212 -3.63 7.57 -27.55
CA ASN A 212 -5.02 7.98 -27.75
C ASN A 212 -5.59 7.52 -29.09
N SER A 213 -4.75 7.37 -30.13
CA SER A 213 -5.17 6.89 -31.45
C SER A 213 -5.35 5.36 -31.52
N LEU A 214 -4.83 4.62 -30.53
CA LEU A 214 -4.95 3.16 -30.46
C LEU A 214 -6.33 2.72 -29.95
N PHE A 215 -7.12 3.64 -29.39
CA PHE A 215 -8.43 3.34 -28.81
C PHE A 215 -9.54 4.15 -29.47
N ASN A 216 -10.56 3.47 -29.97
CA ASN A 216 -11.71 4.11 -30.61
C ASN A 216 -12.63 4.87 -29.62
N ASN A 217 -12.58 4.53 -28.33
CA ASN A 217 -13.37 5.18 -27.29
C ASN A 217 -12.55 5.28 -25.99
N LYS A 218 -11.90 6.43 -25.80
CA LYS A 218 -11.06 6.73 -24.63
C LYS A 218 -11.84 6.60 -23.33
N GLU A 219 -13.05 7.17 -23.26
CA GLU A 219 -13.88 7.14 -22.05
C GLU A 219 -14.21 5.71 -21.61
N ALA A 220 -14.59 4.85 -22.56
CA ALA A 220 -14.90 3.44 -22.26
C ALA A 220 -13.68 2.67 -21.73
N VAL A 221 -12.47 2.97 -22.24
CA VAL A 221 -11.23 2.37 -21.73
C VAL A 221 -10.92 2.87 -20.33
N MET A 222 -11.03 4.18 -20.09
CA MET A 222 -10.78 4.78 -18.78
C MET A 222 -11.73 4.26 -17.70
N LEU A 223 -13.02 4.07 -18.02
CA LEU A 223 -13.99 3.46 -17.10
C LEU A 223 -13.61 2.01 -16.73
N LYS A 224 -13.14 1.22 -17.69
CA LYS A 224 -12.65 -0.14 -17.42
C LYS A 224 -11.40 -0.14 -16.55
N ILE A 225 -10.47 0.78 -16.80
CA ILE A 225 -9.27 0.95 -15.97
C ILE A 225 -9.68 1.32 -14.55
N GLN A 226 -10.56 2.31 -14.37
CA GLN A 226 -11.05 2.75 -13.07
C GLN A 226 -11.69 1.59 -12.29
N SER A 227 -12.58 0.82 -12.93
CA SER A 227 -13.20 -0.37 -12.33
C SER A 227 -12.15 -1.39 -11.93
N LYS A 228 -11.17 -1.68 -12.80
CA LYS A 228 -10.15 -2.68 -12.53
C LYS A 228 -9.19 -2.26 -11.42
N LEU A 229 -8.87 -0.97 -11.33
CA LEU A 229 -8.11 -0.39 -10.22
C LEU A 229 -8.86 -0.54 -8.91
N GLY A 230 -10.18 -0.32 -8.91
CA GLY A 230 -11.03 -0.55 -7.75
C GLY A 230 -10.98 -2.02 -7.27
N ASP A 231 -11.10 -2.98 -8.19
CA ASP A 231 -11.01 -4.40 -7.86
C ASP A 231 -9.63 -4.79 -7.33
N LEU A 232 -8.57 -4.26 -7.95
CA LEU A 232 -7.18 -4.49 -7.53
C LEU A 232 -6.94 -3.92 -6.13
N TYR A 233 -7.45 -2.71 -5.85
CA TYR A 233 -7.38 -2.09 -4.54
C TYR A 233 -8.07 -2.94 -3.48
N THR A 234 -9.32 -3.35 -3.71
CA THR A 234 -10.07 -4.20 -2.78
C THR A 234 -9.34 -5.53 -2.53
N SER A 235 -8.79 -6.14 -3.58
CA SER A 235 -8.01 -7.38 -3.45
C SER A 235 -6.73 -7.18 -2.65
N PHE A 236 -6.03 -6.05 -2.89
CA PHE A 236 -4.82 -5.68 -2.17
C PHE A 236 -5.11 -5.44 -0.68
N VAL A 237 -6.13 -4.65 -0.35
CA VAL A 237 -6.53 -4.36 1.03
C VAL A 237 -6.88 -5.64 1.78
N ASN A 238 -7.70 -6.49 1.19
CA ASN A 238 -8.14 -7.74 1.82
C ASN A 238 -7.00 -8.72 2.07
N SER A 239 -5.97 -8.72 1.22
CA SER A 239 -4.87 -9.68 1.29
C SER A 239 -3.67 -9.17 2.11
N ASN A 240 -3.48 -7.84 2.22
CA ASN A 240 -2.23 -7.27 2.74
C ASN A 240 -2.38 -6.46 4.02
N VAL A 241 -3.55 -5.87 4.32
CA VAL A 241 -3.68 -4.96 5.47
C VAL A 241 -3.45 -5.67 6.80
N GLU A 242 -3.93 -6.90 6.96
CA GLU A 242 -3.69 -7.72 8.16
C GLU A 242 -2.18 -7.91 8.43
N SER A 243 -1.43 -8.29 7.40
CA SER A 243 0.03 -8.46 7.49
C SER A 243 0.73 -7.14 7.83
N PHE A 244 0.26 -6.03 7.25
CA PHE A 244 0.80 -4.70 7.49
C PHE A 244 0.59 -4.27 8.95
N VAL A 245 -0.62 -4.41 9.49
CA VAL A 245 -0.94 -4.06 10.88
C VAL A 245 -0.10 -4.89 11.86
N LYS A 246 0.05 -6.20 11.62
CA LYS A 246 0.87 -7.08 12.46
C LYS A 246 2.34 -6.69 12.47
N ARG A 247 2.86 -6.16 11.37
CA ARG A 247 4.25 -5.68 11.26
C ARG A 247 4.45 -4.33 11.92
N PHE A 248 3.44 -3.45 11.89
CA PHE A 248 3.55 -2.09 12.42
C PHE A 248 3.55 -2.00 13.95
N ARG A 249 3.12 -3.04 14.68
CA ARG A 249 3.30 -3.17 16.16
C ARG A 249 3.04 -1.86 16.92
N ILE A 250 1.86 -1.29 16.69
CA ILE A 250 1.51 0.07 17.15
C ILE A 250 1.57 0.18 18.67
N SER A 251 1.18 -0.89 19.37
CA SER A 251 1.28 -0.98 20.82
C SER A 251 2.69 -0.72 21.32
N GLU A 252 3.68 -1.35 20.70
CA GLU A 252 5.11 -1.21 21.02
C GLU A 252 5.64 0.18 20.66
N ILE A 253 5.26 0.73 19.51
CA ILE A 253 5.66 2.08 19.10
C ILE A 253 5.19 3.12 20.14
N VAL A 254 3.92 3.01 20.58
CA VAL A 254 3.35 3.93 21.57
C VAL A 254 4.00 3.73 22.93
N GLU A 255 4.23 2.47 23.36
CA GLU A 255 4.92 2.16 24.61
C GLU A 255 6.35 2.74 24.63
N GLU A 256 7.10 2.55 23.56
CA GLU A 256 8.45 3.09 23.43
C GLU A 256 8.45 4.62 23.43
N LYS A 257 7.53 5.23 22.67
CA LYS A 257 7.43 6.69 22.59
C LYS A 257 7.17 7.31 23.96
N ILE A 258 6.23 6.75 24.74
CA ILE A 258 5.90 7.22 26.10
C ILE A 258 7.03 6.94 27.08
N SER A 259 7.64 5.75 27.02
CA SER A 259 8.76 5.37 27.89
C SER A 259 9.97 6.29 27.69
N ASN A 260 10.22 6.72 26.47
CA ASN A 260 11.32 7.62 26.11
C ASN A 260 11.01 9.11 26.35
N MET A 261 9.77 9.46 26.74
CA MET A 261 9.45 10.83 27.13
C MET A 261 10.26 11.24 28.37
N SER A 262 10.64 12.53 28.39
CA SER A 262 11.25 13.13 29.56
C SER A 262 10.28 13.12 30.75
N ASN A 263 10.80 13.04 31.97
CA ASN A 263 9.95 13.06 33.16
C ASN A 263 9.19 14.39 33.32
N GLU A 264 9.70 15.49 32.74
CA GLU A 264 8.98 16.76 32.65
C GLU A 264 7.77 16.67 31.70
N SER A 265 7.93 16.02 30.55
CA SER A 265 6.83 15.86 29.58
C SER A 265 5.70 15.00 30.16
N ILE A 266 6.05 13.95 30.92
CA ILE A 266 5.07 13.11 31.62
C ILE A 266 4.38 13.88 32.75
N GLU A 267 5.11 14.71 33.51
CA GLU A 267 4.53 15.62 34.50
C GLU A 267 3.52 16.56 33.83
N LYS A 268 3.89 17.23 32.73
CA LYS A 268 3.00 18.12 31.98
C LYS A 268 1.74 17.42 31.47
N LEU A 269 1.90 16.24 30.84
CA LEU A 269 0.78 15.45 30.31
C LEU A 269 -0.19 15.01 31.42
N THR A 270 0.35 14.57 32.56
CA THR A 270 -0.49 14.07 33.66
C THR A 270 -1.17 15.23 34.38
N LEU A 271 -0.44 16.34 34.60
CA LEU A 271 -1.02 17.54 35.22
C LEU A 271 -2.10 18.17 34.34
N SER A 272 -1.95 18.20 33.01
CA SER A 272 -2.99 18.76 32.13
C SER A 272 -4.33 18.03 32.22
N VAL A 273 -4.34 16.79 32.72
CA VAL A 273 -5.56 16.01 32.91
C VAL A 273 -6.07 16.06 34.36
N MET A 274 -5.18 16.20 35.35
CA MET A 274 -5.49 16.03 36.78
C MET A 274 -5.40 17.31 37.63
N GLU A 275 -5.07 18.46 37.06
CA GLU A 275 -4.79 19.70 37.80
C GLU A 275 -5.95 20.12 38.72
N ASN A 276 -7.19 20.01 38.22
CA ASN A 276 -8.38 20.39 38.96
C ASN A 276 -8.66 19.42 40.12
N GLU A 277 -8.53 18.12 39.86
CA GLU A 277 -8.76 17.04 40.80
C GLU A 277 -7.77 17.10 41.96
N LEU A 278 -6.48 17.31 41.64
CA LEU A 278 -5.44 17.48 42.65
C LEU A 278 -5.64 18.77 43.45
N GLY A 279 -6.05 19.86 42.79
CA GLY A 279 -6.40 21.12 43.46
C GLY A 279 -7.58 20.97 44.44
N MET A 280 -8.58 20.16 44.10
CA MET A 280 -9.68 19.83 45.02
C MET A 280 -9.19 19.05 46.24
N ILE A 281 -8.30 18.08 46.07
CA ILE A 281 -7.71 17.32 47.18
C ILE A 281 -6.95 18.24 48.15
N VAL A 282 -6.22 19.23 47.64
CA VAL A 282 -5.54 20.24 48.48
C VAL A 282 -6.56 21.07 49.27
N LYS A 283 -7.60 21.59 48.60
CA LYS A 283 -8.66 22.38 49.26
C LYS A 283 -9.40 21.59 50.33
N LEU A 284 -9.73 20.33 50.06
CA LEU A 284 -10.35 19.42 51.02
C LEU A 284 -9.46 19.19 52.25
N GLY A 285 -8.14 19.08 52.06
CA GLY A 285 -7.18 19.02 53.16
C GLY A 285 -7.29 20.22 54.09
N GLY A 286 -7.44 21.42 53.53
CA GLY A 286 -7.70 22.65 54.30
C GLY A 286 -9.02 22.62 55.07
N VAL A 287 -10.10 22.17 54.43
CA VAL A 287 -11.42 22.07 55.06
C VAL A 287 -11.40 21.06 56.20
N ILE A 288 -10.80 19.89 56.00
CA ILE A 288 -10.68 18.85 57.04
C ILE A 288 -9.79 19.35 58.18
N GLY A 289 -8.67 19.99 57.86
CA GLY A 289 -7.79 20.60 58.86
C GLY A 289 -8.50 21.66 59.70
N PHE A 290 -9.36 22.48 59.07
CA PHE A 290 -10.22 23.44 59.77
C PHE A 290 -11.17 22.75 60.75
N LEU A 291 -11.86 21.70 60.30
CA LEU A 291 -12.81 20.95 61.13
C LEU A 291 -12.10 20.27 62.32
N ILE A 292 -10.97 19.62 62.10
CA ILE A 292 -10.19 18.98 63.18
C ILE A 292 -9.71 20.02 64.19
N GLY A 293 -9.18 21.15 63.72
CA GLY A 293 -8.74 22.24 64.60
C GLY A 293 -9.89 22.86 65.39
N PHE A 294 -11.08 22.91 64.81
CA PHE A 294 -12.30 23.34 65.48
C PHE A 294 -12.73 22.39 66.59
N PHE A 295 -12.80 21.09 66.31
CA PHE A 295 -13.11 20.08 67.34
C PHE A 295 -12.09 20.06 68.48
N ASN A 296 -10.80 20.20 68.17
CA ASN A 296 -9.74 20.22 69.18
C ASN A 296 -9.74 21.48 70.08
N THR A 297 -10.50 22.51 69.70
CA THR A 297 -10.65 23.73 70.52
C THR A 297 -11.94 23.71 71.36
N LEU A 298 -12.85 22.77 71.06
CA LEU A 298 -14.12 22.55 71.76
C LEU A 298 -14.01 21.51 72.89
N ILE A 299 -13.03 20.59 72.78
CA ILE A 299 -12.69 19.56 73.77
C ILE A 299 -11.61 20.11 74.70
#